data_AF-A0A2V6U5E6-F1
#
_entry.id   AF-A0A2V6U5E6-F1
#
_cell.length_a   1.000
_cell.length_b   1.000
_cell.length_c   1.000
_cell.angle_alpha   90.00
_cell.angle_beta   90.00
_cell.angle_gamma   90.00
#
_symmetry.space_group_name_H-M   'P 1'
#
loop_
_entity.id
_entity.type
_entity.pdbx_description
1 polymer ?
#
loop_
_entity_poly.entity_id
_entity_poly.type
_entity_poly.pdbx_seq_one_letter_code
_entity_poly.pdbx_strand_id
1 'polypeptide(L)'
;MSMRELAWGAIAFVAVGCAAATAVQTPNLGRPATPAEISGWDISVGPDGIGLPPGSGTALKGAAVYEQRCQACHAVKGGGQPNDRLVGGQGSLAGKTPVRTIGSYWPYATTVFDYVRRAMPYTQPQSLTDDEVYAVTAYLLNLNGIIGDQDEMNAQTLPRVTMPNRENFIVVYPARRR
;
A
#
# COMPACT_ATOMS: atom_id res chain seq x y z
N MET A 1 55.32 28.61 -34.14
CA MET A 1 54.39 27.89 -33.24
C MET A 1 52.98 28.20 -33.68
N SER A 2 52.21 27.17 -34.06
CA SER A 2 50.97 27.29 -34.81
C SER A 2 49.81 27.77 -33.94
N MET A 3 49.07 28.76 -34.43
CA MET A 3 47.90 29.38 -33.78
C MET A 3 46.75 28.40 -33.48
N ARG A 4 46.88 27.13 -33.90
CA ARG A 4 45.88 26.06 -33.73
C ARG A 4 46.02 25.31 -32.39
N GLU A 5 47.14 25.44 -31.68
CA GLU A 5 47.34 24.75 -30.39
C GLU A 5 46.88 25.59 -29.17
N LEU A 6 46.77 26.91 -29.32
CA LEU A 6 46.20 27.80 -28.29
C LEU A 6 44.67 27.67 -28.16
N ALA A 7 43.99 27.16 -29.18
CA ALA A 7 42.54 27.02 -29.20
C ALA A 7 42.01 25.84 -28.37
N TRP A 8 42.86 24.85 -28.05
CA TRP A 8 42.48 23.70 -27.23
C TRP A 8 42.72 23.90 -25.73
N GLY A 9 43.59 24.84 -25.35
CA GLY A 9 43.84 25.19 -23.94
C GLY A 9 42.76 26.07 -23.30
N ALA A 10 42.01 26.83 -24.11
CA ALA A 10 41.01 27.78 -23.60
C ALA A 10 39.62 27.16 -23.34
N ILE A 11 39.32 25.99 -23.91
CA ILE A 11 38.00 25.33 -23.71
C ILE A 11 38.00 24.48 -22.41
N ALA A 12 39.17 24.08 -21.90
CA ALA A 12 39.26 23.25 -20.70
C ALA A 12 39.07 24.02 -19.37
N PHE A 13 39.03 25.36 -19.38
CA PHE A 13 38.99 26.16 -18.14
C PHE A 13 37.63 26.80 -17.80
N VAL A 14 36.60 26.64 -18.64
CA VAL A 14 35.28 27.29 -18.42
C VAL A 14 34.25 26.33 -17.79
N ALA A 15 34.54 25.04 -17.64
CA ALA A 15 33.58 24.06 -17.14
C ALA A 15 33.60 23.81 -15.62
N VAL A 16 34.28 24.64 -14.81
CA VAL A 16 34.48 24.36 -13.36
C VAL A 16 33.73 25.32 -12.43
N GLY A 17 32.96 26.28 -12.95
CA GLY A 17 32.35 27.33 -12.13
C GLY A 17 30.88 27.54 -12.38
N CYS A 18 30.00 26.61 -11.97
CA CYS A 18 28.61 26.90 -11.59
C CYS A 18 27.83 25.68 -11.05
N ALA A 19 28.50 24.76 -10.36
CA ALA A 19 27.81 23.84 -9.45
C ALA A 19 27.89 24.39 -8.01
N ALA A 20 27.66 25.69 -7.83
CA ALA A 20 27.28 26.19 -6.51
C ALA A 20 25.85 25.69 -6.31
N ALA A 21 25.70 24.54 -5.67
CA ALA A 21 24.43 24.15 -5.09
C ALA A 21 23.98 25.36 -4.25
N THR A 22 22.94 26.05 -4.70
CA THR A 22 22.33 27.12 -3.91
C THR A 22 21.86 26.45 -2.64
N ALA A 23 22.65 26.58 -1.58
CA ALA A 23 22.26 26.14 -0.25
C ALA A 23 20.98 26.91 0.07
N VAL A 24 19.85 26.24 -0.08
CA VAL A 24 18.54 26.79 0.28
C VAL A 24 18.71 27.25 1.72
N GLN A 25 18.57 28.55 1.97
CA GLN A 25 18.56 29.07 3.33
C GLN A 25 17.30 28.55 4.01
N THR A 26 17.44 27.41 4.67
CA THR A 26 16.40 26.85 5.52
C THR A 26 16.57 27.36 6.94
N PRO A 27 15.56 27.26 7.81
CA PRO A 27 15.69 27.58 9.22
C PRO A 27 16.70 26.72 10.02
N ASN A 28 17.46 25.82 9.37
CA ASN A 28 18.39 24.87 9.98
C ASN A 28 17.75 24.03 11.11
N LEU A 29 16.49 23.63 10.91
CA LEU A 29 15.76 22.77 11.84
C LEU A 29 15.87 21.30 11.42
N GLY A 30 16.14 20.42 12.39
CA GLY A 30 16.21 18.96 12.19
C GLY A 30 17.51 18.47 11.54
N ARG A 31 17.48 17.22 11.07
CA ARG A 31 18.58 16.59 10.31
C ARG A 31 18.00 15.70 9.20
N PRO A 32 18.78 15.37 8.15
CA PRO A 32 18.38 14.33 7.21
C PRO A 32 18.02 13.02 7.93
N ALA A 33 16.92 12.40 7.51
CA ALA A 33 16.58 11.04 7.92
C ALA A 33 17.57 10.05 7.28
N THR A 34 18.06 9.10 8.07
CA THR A 34 18.92 8.04 7.57
C THR A 34 18.11 7.04 6.75
N PRO A 35 18.74 6.29 5.82
CA PRO A 35 18.05 5.23 5.09
C PRO A 35 17.35 4.21 6.00
N ALA A 36 17.94 3.90 7.16
CA ALA A 36 17.37 2.97 8.13
C ALA A 36 16.10 3.52 8.82
N GLU A 37 16.07 4.82 9.13
CA GLU A 37 14.86 5.47 9.66
C GLU A 37 13.74 5.49 8.63
N ILE A 38 14.08 5.81 7.37
CA ILE A 38 13.11 5.80 6.28
C ILE A 38 12.55 4.39 6.08
N SER A 39 13.40 3.36 5.98
CA SER A 39 12.94 1.98 5.77
C SER A 39 12.11 1.43 6.93
N GLY A 40 12.34 1.92 8.16
CA GLY A 40 11.56 1.52 9.33
C GLY A 40 10.18 2.20 9.41
N TRP A 41 9.97 3.32 8.72
CA TRP A 41 8.72 4.10 8.79
C TRP A 41 7.89 3.99 7.51
N ASP A 42 8.56 4.01 6.36
CA ASP A 42 7.93 3.97 5.05
C ASP A 42 7.69 2.53 4.59
N ILE A 43 6.64 1.95 5.16
CA ILE A 43 6.08 0.66 4.76
C ILE A 43 4.82 0.84 3.90
N SER A 44 4.64 2.03 3.32
CA SER A 44 3.42 2.44 2.62
C SER A 44 3.26 1.67 1.32
N VAL A 45 2.05 1.16 1.06
CA VAL A 45 1.73 0.47 -0.19
C VAL A 45 0.69 1.24 -1.01
N GLY A 46 1.06 1.60 -2.24
CA GLY A 46 0.18 2.28 -3.18
C GLY A 46 -0.88 1.37 -3.84
N PRO A 47 -1.92 1.95 -4.47
CA PRO A 47 -2.86 1.19 -5.30
C PRO A 47 -2.22 0.41 -6.45
N ASP A 48 -1.08 0.88 -6.95
CA ASP A 48 -0.28 0.26 -8.02
C ASP A 48 0.64 -0.87 -7.53
N GLY A 49 0.71 -1.10 -6.22
CA GLY A 49 1.58 -2.10 -5.60
C GLY A 49 2.99 -1.63 -5.29
N ILE A 50 3.35 -0.36 -5.56
CA ILE A 50 4.63 0.19 -5.11
C ILE A 50 4.69 0.10 -3.58
N GLY A 51 5.79 -0.43 -3.06
CA GLY A 51 6.01 -0.65 -1.63
C GLY A 51 5.65 -2.05 -1.12
N LEU A 52 5.07 -2.92 -1.97
CA LEU A 52 4.81 -4.31 -1.60
C LEU A 52 6.13 -5.07 -1.33
N PRO A 53 6.29 -5.69 -0.14
CA PRO A 53 7.47 -6.48 0.18
C PRO A 53 7.46 -7.84 -0.54
N PRO A 54 8.62 -8.51 -0.66
CA PRO A 54 8.66 -9.89 -1.15
C PRO A 54 7.87 -10.81 -0.21
N GLY A 55 7.16 -11.77 -0.80
CA GLY A 55 6.35 -12.72 -0.06
C GLY A 55 5.19 -13.24 -0.90
N SER A 56 4.46 -14.21 -0.34
CA SER A 56 3.31 -14.83 -1.00
C SER A 56 2.34 -15.46 0.01
N GLY A 57 1.07 -15.55 -0.37
CA GLY A 57 0.07 -16.22 0.44
C GLY A 57 -1.18 -16.63 -0.33
N THR A 58 -1.81 -17.71 0.11
CA THR A 58 -3.08 -18.21 -0.44
C THR A 58 -4.18 -18.12 0.61
N ALA A 59 -5.44 -18.17 0.17
CA ALA A 59 -6.59 -18.15 1.08
C ALA A 59 -6.54 -19.28 2.13
N LEU A 60 -6.07 -20.47 1.75
CA LEU A 60 -5.91 -21.61 2.66
C LEU A 60 -4.93 -21.29 3.82
N LYS A 61 -3.75 -20.74 3.50
CA LYS A 61 -2.78 -20.32 4.53
C LYS A 61 -3.37 -19.19 5.38
N GLY A 62 -4.08 -18.26 4.75
CA GLY A 62 -4.68 -17.11 5.41
C GLY A 62 -5.77 -17.45 6.39
N ALA A 63 -6.53 -18.53 6.15
CA ALA A 63 -7.55 -19.01 7.08
C ALA A 63 -6.95 -19.33 8.46
N ALA A 64 -5.79 -20.00 8.49
CA ALA A 64 -5.10 -20.33 9.74
C ALA A 64 -4.58 -19.07 10.46
N VAL A 65 -4.01 -18.11 9.72
CA VAL A 65 -3.58 -16.82 10.28
C VAL A 65 -4.78 -16.07 10.87
N TYR A 66 -5.89 -16.00 10.12
CA TYR A 66 -7.11 -15.32 10.55
C TYR A 66 -7.69 -15.91 11.84
N GLU A 67 -7.77 -17.24 11.93
CA GLU A 67 -8.26 -17.95 13.11
C GLU A 67 -7.45 -17.61 14.36
N GLN A 68 -6.12 -17.52 14.22
CA GLN A 68 -5.23 -17.28 15.35
C GLN A 68 -5.12 -15.81 15.72
N ARG A 69 -5.24 -14.90 14.75
CA ARG A 69 -4.82 -13.49 14.90
C ARG A 69 -5.94 -12.46 14.73
N CYS A 70 -7.07 -12.83 14.12
CA CYS A 70 -8.10 -11.87 13.71
C CYS A 70 -9.48 -12.18 14.28
N GLN A 71 -9.87 -13.46 14.35
CA GLN A 71 -11.26 -13.86 14.60
C GLN A 71 -11.78 -13.45 15.99
N ALA A 72 -10.91 -13.27 16.98
CA ALA A 72 -11.32 -12.88 18.33
C ALA A 72 -12.03 -11.52 18.36
N CYS A 73 -11.75 -10.66 17.38
CA CYS A 73 -12.39 -9.35 17.23
C CYS A 73 -13.37 -9.28 16.05
N HIS A 74 -13.08 -9.99 14.96
CA HIS A 74 -13.84 -9.91 13.71
C HIS A 74 -14.75 -11.12 13.45
N ALA A 75 -14.93 -11.98 14.46
CA ALA A 75 -15.60 -13.28 14.42
C ALA A 75 -15.08 -14.26 13.37
N VAL A 76 -15.61 -15.49 13.43
CA VAL A 76 -15.42 -16.52 12.42
C VAL A 76 -15.85 -15.98 11.05
N LYS A 77 -14.99 -16.16 10.04
CA LYS A 77 -15.24 -15.75 8.64
C LYS A 77 -15.60 -14.25 8.46
N GLY A 78 -15.08 -13.37 9.31
CA GLY A 78 -15.23 -11.91 9.13
C GLY A 78 -16.61 -11.36 9.46
N GLY A 79 -17.41 -12.07 10.26
CA GLY A 79 -18.76 -11.68 10.65
C GLY A 79 -18.87 -10.39 11.48
N GLY A 80 -17.75 -9.89 12.02
CA GLY A 80 -17.68 -8.74 12.94
C GLY A 80 -17.93 -9.15 14.39
N GLN A 81 -18.21 -8.18 15.27
CA GLN A 81 -18.45 -8.34 16.72
C GLN A 81 -17.31 -9.04 17.50
N PRO A 82 -16.65 -8.35 18.46
CA PRO A 82 -16.90 -6.97 18.92
C PRO A 82 -16.51 -5.86 17.94
N ASN A 83 -15.69 -6.13 16.92
CA ASN A 83 -15.22 -5.11 15.97
C ASN A 83 -15.91 -5.19 14.61
N ASP A 84 -15.44 -4.40 13.65
CA ASP A 84 -16.03 -4.29 12.32
C ASP A 84 -16.18 -5.64 11.61
N ARG A 85 -17.29 -5.79 10.91
CA ARG A 85 -17.50 -6.87 9.95
C ARG A 85 -16.62 -6.65 8.72
N LEU A 86 -15.89 -7.68 8.31
CA LEU A 86 -14.94 -7.61 7.20
C LEU A 86 -15.50 -8.19 5.90
N VAL A 87 -16.58 -8.97 5.98
CA VAL A 87 -17.16 -9.72 4.86
C VAL A 87 -18.64 -9.42 4.71
N GLY A 88 -19.12 -9.35 3.47
CA GLY A 88 -20.55 -9.19 3.14
C GLY A 88 -20.95 -7.75 2.80
N GLY A 89 -22.24 -7.54 2.52
CA GLY A 89 -22.77 -6.22 2.15
C GLY A 89 -22.70 -5.88 0.67
N GLN A 90 -22.35 -6.84 -0.19
CA GLN A 90 -22.46 -6.71 -1.64
C GLN A 90 -23.89 -6.28 -2.02
N GLY A 91 -24.00 -5.29 -2.90
CA GLY A 91 -25.28 -4.72 -3.33
C GLY A 91 -25.99 -3.82 -2.31
N SER A 92 -25.49 -3.68 -1.08
CA SER A 92 -26.17 -2.91 -0.03
C SER A 92 -25.94 -1.39 -0.10
N LEU A 93 -24.95 -0.92 -0.88
CA LEU A 93 -24.46 0.47 -0.82
C LEU A 93 -25.51 1.54 -1.15
N ALA A 94 -26.50 1.21 -2.00
CA ALA A 94 -27.60 2.11 -2.37
C ALA A 94 -28.78 2.07 -1.38
N GLY A 95 -28.75 1.16 -0.40
CA GLY A 95 -29.81 0.99 0.60
C GLY A 95 -29.77 2.04 1.71
N LYS A 96 -30.84 2.08 2.52
CA LYS A 96 -30.94 2.97 3.70
C LYS A 96 -29.90 2.66 4.79
N THR A 97 -29.48 1.41 4.87
CA THR A 97 -28.51 0.89 5.84
C THR A 97 -27.38 0.19 5.10
N PRO A 98 -26.48 0.94 4.44
CA PRO A 98 -25.40 0.34 3.67
C PRO A 98 -24.43 -0.40 4.57
N VAL A 99 -24.00 -1.57 4.12
CA VAL A 99 -22.99 -2.39 4.79
C VAL A 99 -21.68 -2.20 4.04
N ARG A 100 -20.75 -1.45 4.64
CA ARG A 100 -19.42 -1.17 4.08
C ARG A 100 -18.39 -2.12 4.67
N THR A 101 -17.87 -3.01 3.84
CA THR A 101 -16.82 -3.98 4.18
C THR A 101 -15.74 -3.95 3.10
N ILE A 102 -14.74 -4.81 3.23
CA ILE A 102 -13.68 -4.98 2.22
C ILE A 102 -14.31 -5.24 0.85
N GLY A 103 -15.17 -6.26 0.74
CA GLY A 103 -15.72 -6.66 -0.55
C GLY A 103 -16.83 -5.79 -1.09
N SER A 104 -17.53 -5.04 -0.24
CA SER A 104 -18.63 -4.18 -0.70
C SER A 104 -18.20 -2.76 -1.04
N TYR A 105 -17.18 -2.23 -0.38
CA TYR A 105 -16.87 -0.79 -0.42
C TYR A 105 -15.44 -0.47 -0.85
N TRP A 106 -14.43 -1.23 -0.45
CA TRP A 106 -13.04 -0.81 -0.65
C TRP A 106 -12.60 -0.89 -2.12
N PRO A 107 -11.87 0.12 -2.65
CA PRO A 107 -11.53 0.17 -4.08
C PRO A 107 -10.27 -0.62 -4.47
N TYR A 108 -9.37 -0.91 -3.53
CA TYR A 108 -8.08 -1.55 -3.83
C TYR A 108 -7.74 -2.65 -2.83
N ALA A 109 -7.30 -3.81 -3.35
CA ALA A 109 -6.85 -4.93 -2.53
C ALA A 109 -5.54 -4.60 -1.78
N THR A 110 -4.67 -3.77 -2.38
CA THR A 110 -3.42 -3.34 -1.75
C THR A 110 -3.64 -2.52 -0.48
N THR A 111 -4.76 -1.78 -0.37
CA THR A 111 -5.12 -1.06 0.86
C THR A 111 -5.43 -2.02 2.01
N VAL A 112 -5.97 -3.21 1.72
CA VAL A 112 -6.19 -4.25 2.74
C VAL A 112 -4.83 -4.74 3.26
N PHE A 113 -3.89 -5.04 2.37
CA PHE A 113 -2.54 -5.45 2.73
C PHE A 113 -1.81 -4.38 3.56
N ASP A 114 -1.81 -3.12 3.10
CA ASP A 114 -1.16 -2.00 3.78
C ASP A 114 -1.68 -1.84 5.21
N TYR A 115 -3.01 -1.82 5.35
CA TYR A 115 -3.66 -1.65 6.64
C TYR A 115 -3.38 -2.82 7.57
N VAL A 116 -3.46 -4.06 7.08
CA VAL A 116 -3.18 -5.25 7.90
C VAL A 116 -1.72 -5.24 8.36
N ARG A 117 -0.76 -5.00 7.45
CA ARG A 117 0.67 -4.95 7.78
C ARG A 117 0.99 -3.91 8.85
N ARG A 118 0.43 -2.71 8.70
CA ARG A 118 0.76 -1.56 9.54
C ARG A 118 0.02 -1.54 10.87
N ALA A 119 -1.23 -1.99 10.91
CA ALA A 119 -2.15 -1.72 12.01
C ALA A 119 -2.75 -2.99 12.65
N MET A 120 -2.56 -4.17 12.07
CA MET A 120 -3.12 -5.43 12.59
C MET A 120 -2.05 -6.44 12.98
N PRO A 121 -2.36 -7.35 13.93
CA PRO A 121 -3.52 -7.32 14.83
C PRO A 121 -3.52 -6.06 15.72
N TYR A 122 -4.70 -5.56 16.09
CA TYR A 122 -4.82 -4.30 16.85
C TYR A 122 -3.99 -4.26 18.15
N THR A 123 -3.86 -5.40 18.83
CA THR A 123 -3.08 -5.52 20.07
C THR A 123 -1.58 -5.64 19.85
N GLN A 124 -1.15 -5.99 18.62
CA GLN A 124 0.25 -6.19 18.24
C GLN A 124 0.49 -5.76 16.77
N PRO A 125 0.37 -4.45 16.44
CA PRO A 125 0.59 -3.99 15.08
C PRO A 125 2.00 -4.35 14.58
N GLN A 126 2.13 -4.61 13.27
CA GLN A 126 3.41 -4.99 12.63
C GLN A 126 4.04 -6.30 13.16
N SER A 127 3.25 -7.17 13.79
CA SER A 127 3.73 -8.47 14.29
C SER A 127 3.65 -9.61 13.26
N LEU A 128 2.90 -9.43 12.18
CA LEU A 128 2.78 -10.43 11.11
C LEU A 128 3.96 -10.32 10.13
N THR A 129 4.42 -11.46 9.66
CA THR A 129 5.36 -11.55 8.54
C THR A 129 4.68 -11.15 7.22
N ASP A 130 5.45 -10.74 6.22
CA ASP A 130 4.91 -10.33 4.93
C ASP A 130 4.08 -11.45 4.26
N ASP A 131 4.52 -12.72 4.37
CA ASP A 131 3.78 -13.91 3.91
C ASP A 131 2.43 -14.07 4.65
N GLU A 132 2.39 -13.86 5.96
CA GLU A 132 1.15 -13.91 6.74
C GLU A 132 0.18 -12.79 6.34
N VAL A 133 0.69 -11.58 6.07
CA VAL A 133 -0.13 -10.46 5.58
C VAL A 133 -0.70 -10.77 4.19
N TYR A 134 0.10 -11.31 3.26
CA TYR A 134 -0.40 -11.76 1.96
C TYR A 134 -1.47 -12.84 2.12
N ALA A 135 -1.21 -13.83 2.98
CA ALA A 135 -2.10 -14.95 3.19
C ALA A 135 -3.45 -14.49 3.76
N VAL A 136 -3.46 -13.68 4.83
CA VAL A 136 -4.73 -13.19 5.41
C VAL A 136 -5.46 -12.23 4.47
N THR A 137 -4.74 -11.44 3.67
CA THR A 137 -5.33 -10.62 2.60
C THR A 137 -6.02 -11.50 1.56
N ALA A 138 -5.35 -12.56 1.08
CA ALA A 138 -5.93 -13.53 0.14
C ALA A 138 -7.19 -14.18 0.73
N TYR A 139 -7.16 -14.56 2.01
CA TYR A 139 -8.31 -15.13 2.69
C TYR A 139 -9.51 -14.17 2.77
N LEU A 140 -9.28 -12.90 3.11
CA LEU A 140 -10.35 -11.89 3.15
C LEU A 140 -10.94 -11.60 1.77
N LEU A 141 -10.11 -11.59 0.72
CA LEU A 141 -10.57 -11.44 -0.67
C LEU A 141 -11.39 -12.66 -1.10
N ASN A 142 -10.95 -13.87 -0.76
CA ASN A 142 -11.65 -15.11 -1.06
C ASN A 142 -13.00 -15.21 -0.33
N LEU A 143 -13.06 -14.87 0.96
CA LEU A 143 -14.32 -14.81 1.71
C LEU A 143 -15.34 -13.84 1.11
N ASN A 144 -14.87 -12.79 0.44
CA ASN A 144 -15.70 -11.84 -0.28
C ASN A 144 -16.00 -12.26 -1.73
N GLY A 145 -15.57 -13.44 -2.17
CA GLY A 145 -15.78 -13.96 -3.52
C GLY A 145 -15.00 -13.23 -4.61
N ILE A 146 -13.90 -12.54 -4.26
CA ILE A 146 -13.11 -11.73 -5.19
C ILE A 146 -12.03 -12.56 -5.90
N ILE A 147 -11.47 -13.56 -5.20
CA ILE A 147 -10.46 -14.47 -5.74
C ILE A 147 -10.84 -15.93 -5.43
N GLY A 148 -10.29 -16.88 -6.20
CA GLY A 148 -10.46 -18.31 -5.99
C GLY A 148 -9.59 -18.87 -4.85
N ASP A 149 -9.89 -20.10 -4.43
CA ASP A 149 -9.24 -20.73 -3.27
C ASP A 149 -7.74 -21.02 -3.48
N GLN A 150 -7.33 -21.18 -4.74
CA GLN A 150 -5.96 -21.52 -5.14
C GLN A 150 -5.18 -20.30 -5.67
N ASP A 151 -5.80 -19.12 -5.72
CA ASP A 151 -5.12 -17.92 -6.18
C ASP A 151 -4.08 -17.48 -5.15
N GLU A 152 -2.85 -17.23 -5.62
CA GLU A 152 -1.75 -16.74 -4.80
C GLU A 152 -1.63 -15.22 -4.88
N MET A 153 -1.63 -14.56 -3.73
CA MET A 153 -1.38 -13.12 -3.60
C MET A 153 0.11 -12.89 -3.28
N ASN A 154 0.75 -12.06 -4.09
CA ASN A 154 2.12 -11.61 -3.95
C ASN A 154 2.26 -10.18 -4.53
N ALA A 155 3.48 -9.65 -4.57
CA ALA A 155 3.76 -8.30 -5.07
C ALA A 155 3.32 -8.08 -6.52
N GLN A 156 3.18 -9.14 -7.32
CA GLN A 156 2.79 -9.06 -8.74
C GLN A 156 1.29 -9.29 -8.96
N THR A 157 0.66 -10.16 -8.17
CA THR A 157 -0.74 -10.57 -8.36
C THR A 157 -1.72 -9.72 -7.57
N LEU A 158 -1.37 -9.28 -6.36
CA LEU A 158 -2.27 -8.48 -5.50
C LEU A 158 -2.71 -7.15 -6.16
N PRO A 159 -1.82 -6.37 -6.82
CA PRO A 159 -2.24 -5.13 -7.50
C PRO A 159 -3.16 -5.36 -8.71
N ARG A 160 -3.23 -6.59 -9.23
CA ARG A 160 -4.08 -6.94 -10.38
C ARG A 160 -5.51 -7.30 -9.97
N VAL A 161 -5.76 -7.49 -8.68
CA VAL A 161 -7.10 -7.77 -8.16
C VAL A 161 -8.00 -6.56 -8.38
N THR A 162 -9.09 -6.75 -9.13
CA THR A 162 -10.09 -5.71 -9.36
C THR A 162 -11.18 -5.81 -8.29
N MET A 163 -11.23 -4.84 -7.39
CA MET A 163 -12.25 -4.80 -6.34
C MET A 163 -13.62 -4.39 -6.91
N PRO A 164 -14.75 -4.92 -6.40
CA PRO A 164 -16.08 -4.64 -6.94
C PRO A 164 -16.48 -3.16 -6.96
N ASN A 165 -15.96 -2.35 -6.03
CA ASN A 165 -16.32 -0.95 -5.88
C ASN A 165 -15.24 0.03 -6.40
N ARG A 166 -14.27 -0.45 -7.18
CA ARG A 166 -13.11 0.34 -7.64
C ARG A 166 -13.48 1.66 -8.32
N GLU A 167 -14.46 1.64 -9.21
CA GLU A 167 -14.82 2.78 -10.07
C GLU A 167 -15.85 3.74 -9.46
N ASN A 168 -16.29 3.50 -8.21
CA ASN A 168 -17.37 4.27 -7.57
C ASN A 168 -16.85 5.33 -6.60
N PHE A 169 -15.57 5.71 -6.71
CA PHE A 169 -14.96 6.80 -5.94
C PHE A 169 -14.62 7.96 -6.88
N ILE A 170 -14.99 9.17 -6.47
CA ILE A 170 -14.71 10.39 -7.24
C ILE A 170 -13.80 11.32 -6.46
N VAL A 171 -12.89 11.96 -7.18
CA VAL A 171 -12.12 13.08 -6.62
C VAL A 171 -13.05 14.29 -6.54
N VAL A 172 -13.24 14.81 -5.32
CA VAL A 172 -14.11 15.98 -5.07
C VAL A 172 -13.35 17.29 -5.31
N TYR A 173 -12.01 17.26 -5.40
CA TYR A 173 -11.18 18.46 -5.53
C TYR A 173 -10.23 18.44 -6.75
N PRO A 174 -10.12 19.54 -7.53
CA PRO A 174 -10.96 20.74 -7.44
C PRO A 174 -12.42 20.38 -7.74
N ALA A 175 -13.35 21.06 -7.08
CA ALA A 175 -14.77 20.86 -7.36
C ALA A 175 -14.99 21.04 -8.87
N ARG A 176 -15.66 20.07 -9.52
CA ARG A 176 -16.03 20.22 -10.93
C ARG A 176 -16.75 21.56 -11.08
N ARG A 177 -16.24 22.42 -11.96
CA ARG A 177 -16.96 23.66 -12.32
C ARG A 177 -18.33 23.23 -12.82
N ARG A 178 -19.38 23.74 -12.18
CA ARG A 178 -20.77 23.50 -12.59
C ARG A 178 -21.02 24.12 -13.96
#